data_AF-A0A822YMZ0-F1
#
_entry.id   AF-A0A822YMZ0-F1
#
_cell.length_a   1.000
_cell.length_b   1.000
_cell.length_c   1.000
_cell.angle_alpha   90.00
_cell.angle_beta   90.00
_cell.angle_gamma   90.00
#
_symmetry.space_group_name_H-M   'P 1'
#
loop_
_entity.id
_entity.type
_entity.pdbx_description
1 polymer ?
#
loop_
_entity_poly.entity_id
_entity_poly.type
_entity_poly.pdbx_seq_one_letter_code
_entity_poly.pdbx_strand_id
1 'polypeptide(L)'
;MGSLLLTAGAKGERRSLPNARVMIHQPSGGASGQASDITILAKEILKVRERLNLLYTKHTGQKIERIEQCMERDMFMSSEEVKEFGLIDEVIEHRPISLVTDAVAGTGGNKEKEEVPN
;
A
#
# COMPACT_ATOMS: atom_id res chain seq x y z
N MET A 1 -9.46 0.85 3.54
CA MET A 1 -8.52 1.92 3.99
C MET A 1 -7.07 1.47 4.13
N GLY A 2 -6.75 0.23 4.55
CA GLY A 2 -5.33 -0.18 4.70
C GLY A 2 -4.48 -0.07 3.43
N SER A 3 -5.06 -0.39 2.27
CA SER A 3 -4.44 -0.23 0.95
C SER A 3 -4.06 1.21 0.60
N LEU A 4 -4.86 2.19 1.02
CA LEU A 4 -4.54 3.60 0.84
C LEU A 4 -3.29 4.00 1.64
N LEU A 5 -3.21 3.56 2.91
CA LEU A 5 -2.07 3.84 3.77
C LEU A 5 -0.78 3.20 3.22
N LEU A 6 -0.87 1.94 2.77
CA LEU A 6 0.22 1.25 2.09
C LEU A 6 0.72 2.05 0.87
N THR A 7 -0.22 2.50 0.05
CA THR A 7 0.05 3.22 -1.20
C THR A 7 0.61 4.62 -0.98
N ALA A 8 0.27 5.26 0.15
CA ALA A 8 0.70 6.59 0.53
C ALA A 8 2.11 6.65 1.15
N GLY A 9 2.78 5.52 1.32
CA GLY A 9 4.19 5.47 1.75
C GLY A 9 5.13 6.23 0.80
N ALA A 10 6.35 6.50 1.27
CA ALA A 10 7.37 7.15 0.45
C ALA A 10 7.63 6.33 -0.81
N LYS A 11 7.74 7.00 -1.97
CA LYS A 11 7.97 6.33 -3.25
C LYS A 11 9.30 5.58 -3.23
N GLY A 12 9.28 4.30 -3.61
CA GLY A 12 10.42 3.39 -3.54
C GLY A 12 10.52 2.60 -2.23
N GLU A 13 9.71 2.92 -1.22
CA GLU A 13 9.75 2.29 0.11
C GLU A 13 8.47 1.49 0.44
N ARG A 14 7.53 1.38 -0.51
CA ARG A 14 6.26 0.66 -0.29
C ARG A 14 6.48 -0.82 -0.58
N ARG A 15 6.37 -1.66 0.45
CA ARG A 15 6.70 -3.09 0.36
C ARG A 15 5.55 -3.99 0.82
N SER A 16 5.48 -5.18 0.25
CA SER A 16 4.54 -6.24 0.65
C SER A 16 5.23 -7.60 0.71
N LEU A 17 4.72 -8.51 1.54
CA LEU A 17 5.17 -9.91 1.55
C LEU A 17 4.47 -10.70 0.43
N PRO A 18 5.03 -11.85 -0.03
CA PRO A 18 4.54 -12.53 -1.24
C PRO A 18 3.10 -13.03 -1.14
N ASN A 19 2.68 -13.44 0.05
CA ASN A 19 1.35 -14.00 0.31
C ASN A 19 0.33 -12.97 0.80
N ALA A 20 0.69 -11.69 0.84
CA ALA A 20 -0.26 -10.65 1.22
C ALA A 20 -1.34 -10.48 0.14
N ARG A 21 -2.50 -9.98 0.59
CA ARG A 21 -3.63 -9.64 -0.28
C ARG A 21 -4.00 -8.20 -0.02
N VAL A 22 -4.17 -7.44 -1.08
CA VAL A 22 -4.60 -6.04 -1.00
C VAL A 22 -5.95 -5.91 -1.70
N MET A 23 -6.85 -5.16 -1.08
CA MET A 23 -8.16 -4.86 -1.63
C MET A 23 -8.37 -3.35 -1.69
N ILE A 24 -8.91 -2.89 -2.80
CA ILE A 24 -9.42 -1.53 -2.96
C ILE A 24 -10.91 -1.59 -3.29
N HIS A 25 -11.65 -0.62 -2.76
CA HIS A 25 -13.06 -0.43 -3.04
C HIS A 25 -13.48 1.00 -2.70
N GLN A 26 -14.66 1.38 -3.18
CA GLN A 26 -15.30 2.64 -2.84
C GLN A 26 -15.62 2.70 -1.33
N PRO A 27 -15.75 3.92 -0.76
CA PRO A 27 -16.27 4.05 0.59
C PRO A 27 -17.72 3.58 0.67
N SER A 28 -18.08 2.96 1.78
CA SER A 28 -19.45 2.54 2.08
C SER A 28 -20.03 3.40 3.20
N GLY A 29 -21.34 3.62 3.16
CA GLY A 29 -22.06 4.36 4.18
C GLY A 29 -23.57 4.16 4.04
N GLY A 30 -24.33 4.75 4.95
CA GLY A 30 -25.79 4.74 4.93
C GLY A 30 -26.32 6.09 5.40
N ALA A 31 -27.53 6.43 4.97
CA ALA A 31 -28.21 7.64 5.37
C ALA A 31 -29.69 7.35 5.66
N SER A 32 -30.23 7.99 6.70
CA SER A 32 -31.64 7.94 7.08
C SER A 32 -32.01 9.28 7.74
N GLY A 33 -33.29 9.62 7.79
CA GLY A 33 -33.77 10.88 8.36
C GLY A 33 -34.56 11.71 7.36
N GLN A 34 -34.57 13.03 7.55
CA GLN A 34 -35.27 13.93 6.64
C GLN A 34 -34.62 13.91 5.25
N ALA A 35 -35.37 14.30 4.22
CA ALA A 35 -34.85 14.39 2.86
C ALA A 35 -33.57 15.26 2.78
N SER A 36 -33.51 16.33 3.57
CA SER A 36 -32.32 17.20 3.69
C SER A 36 -31.11 16.45 4.23
N ASP A 37 -31.28 15.65 5.29
CA ASP A 37 -30.19 14.88 5.92
C ASP A 37 -29.65 13.81 4.96
N ILE A 38 -30.55 13.07 4.31
CA ILE A 38 -30.19 12.07 3.29
C ILE A 38 -29.38 12.74 2.18
N THR A 39 -29.81 13.93 1.72
CA THR A 39 -29.12 14.67 0.67
C THR A 39 -27.72 15.13 1.11
N ILE A 40 -27.56 15.60 2.34
CA ILE A 40 -26.26 16.05 2.88
C ILE A 40 -25.30 14.87 2.92
N LEU A 41 -25.71 13.73 3.49
CA LEU A 41 -24.86 12.55 3.63
C LEU A 41 -24.53 11.91 2.28
N ALA A 42 -25.49 11.87 1.35
CA ALA A 42 -25.24 11.40 -0.02
C ALA A 42 -24.20 12.28 -0.74
N LYS A 43 -24.26 13.60 -0.58
CA LYS A 43 -23.25 14.50 -1.15
C LYS A 43 -21.88 14.30 -0.50
N GLU A 44 -21.84 14.07 0.81
CA GLU A 44 -20.58 13.88 1.51
C GLU A 44 -19.87 12.58 1.11
N ILE A 45 -20.60 11.46 1.02
CA ILE A 45 -19.98 10.19 0.60
C ILE A 45 -19.45 10.26 -0.84
N LEU A 46 -20.11 11.01 -1.73
CA LEU A 46 -19.61 11.26 -3.09
C LEU A 46 -18.31 12.07 -3.09
N LYS A 47 -18.19 13.10 -2.25
CA LYS A 47 -16.95 13.87 -2.08
C LYS A 47 -15.82 13.01 -1.51
N VAL A 48 -16.13 12.16 -0.53
CA VAL A 48 -15.15 11.22 0.03
C VAL A 48 -14.67 10.25 -1.05
N ARG A 49 -15.59 9.70 -1.86
CA ARG A 49 -15.25 8.81 -2.99
C ARG A 49 -14.31 9.50 -3.98
N GLU A 50 -14.65 10.69 -4.44
CA GLU A 50 -13.83 11.48 -5.36
C GLU A 50 -12.43 11.75 -4.78
N ARG A 51 -12.36 12.20 -3.52
CA ARG A 51 -11.09 12.46 -2.84
C ARG A 51 -10.21 11.21 -2.74
N LEU A 52 -10.79 10.05 -2.41
CA LEU A 52 -10.06 8.80 -2.35
C LEU A 52 -9.53 8.39 -3.73
N ASN A 53 -10.34 8.50 -4.78
CA ASN A 53 -9.92 8.16 -6.14
C ASN A 53 -8.75 9.05 -6.61
N LEU A 54 -8.80 10.36 -6.31
CA LEU A 54 -7.70 11.29 -6.60
C LEU A 54 -6.42 10.94 -5.83
N LEU A 55 -6.53 10.50 -4.57
CA LEU A 55 -5.37 10.05 -3.80
C LEU A 55 -4.74 8.79 -4.40
N TYR A 56 -5.55 7.78 -4.77
CA TYR A 56 -5.02 6.60 -5.45
C TYR A 56 -4.35 6.99 -6.77
N THR A 57 -5.00 7.80 -7.61
CA THR A 57 -4.44 8.32 -8.86
C THR A 57 -3.07 8.98 -8.63
N LYS A 58 -2.96 9.86 -7.64
CA LYS A 58 -1.72 10.56 -7.28
C LYS A 58 -0.58 9.60 -6.94
N HIS A 59 -0.87 8.55 -6.18
CA HIS A 59 0.18 7.67 -5.64
C HIS A 59 0.50 6.46 -6.54
N THR A 60 -0.46 5.99 -7.35
CA THR A 60 -0.23 4.87 -8.28
C THR A 60 0.23 5.33 -9.66
N GLY A 61 -0.08 6.56 -10.04
CA GLY A 61 0.14 7.06 -11.41
C GLY A 61 -0.88 6.53 -12.43
N GLN A 62 -1.88 5.77 -11.99
CA GLN A 62 -2.98 5.31 -12.84
C GLN A 62 -3.86 6.49 -13.26
N LYS A 63 -4.53 6.36 -14.41
CA LYS A 63 -5.55 7.34 -14.81
C LYS A 63 -6.77 7.26 -13.90
N ILE A 64 -7.46 8.39 -13.71
CA ILE A 64 -8.63 8.47 -12.82
C ILE A 64 -9.73 7.50 -13.23
N GLU A 65 -9.96 7.32 -14.54
CA GLU A 65 -11.00 6.42 -15.07
C GLU A 65 -10.70 4.95 -14.71
N ARG A 66 -9.42 4.57 -14.67
CA ARG A 66 -9.01 3.23 -14.26
C ARG A 66 -9.24 3.02 -12.77
N ILE A 67 -8.91 4.01 -11.93
CA ILE A 67 -9.16 3.96 -10.49
C ILE A 67 -10.66 3.85 -10.20
N GLU A 68 -11.48 4.67 -10.85
CA GLU A 68 -12.94 4.64 -10.68
C GLU A 68 -13.52 3.25 -11.00
N GLN A 69 -13.12 2.66 -12.13
CA GLN A 69 -13.57 1.32 -12.51
C GLN A 69 -13.13 0.24 -11.51
N CYS A 70 -11.88 0.31 -11.06
CA CYS A 70 -11.30 -0.66 -10.13
C CYS A 70 -11.87 -0.56 -8.71
N MET A 71 -12.28 0.64 -8.27
CA MET A 71 -12.83 0.85 -6.93
C MET A 71 -14.35 0.69 -6.86
N GLU A 72 -15.06 0.57 -7.99
CA GLU A 72 -16.52 0.44 -7.98
C GLU A 72 -17.00 -0.79 -7.19
N ARG A 73 -16.22 -1.88 -7.19
CA ARG A 73 -16.45 -3.07 -6.37
C ARG A 73 -15.17 -3.48 -5.66
N ASP A 74 -15.30 -4.48 -4.80
CA ASP A 74 -14.14 -5.09 -4.15
C ASP A 74 -13.21 -5.70 -5.21
N MET A 75 -12.03 -5.11 -5.36
CA MET A 75 -10.97 -5.62 -6.23
C MET A 75 -9.84 -6.14 -5.37
N PHE A 76 -9.69 -7.47 -5.33
CA PHE A 76 -8.62 -8.16 -4.62
C PHE A 76 -7.44 -8.43 -5.54
N MET A 77 -6.24 -8.19 -5.05
CA MET A 77 -4.99 -8.36 -5.78
C MET A 77 -3.98 -9.16 -4.94
N SER A 78 -3.23 -10.02 -5.60
CA SER A 78 -1.98 -10.63 -5.12
C SER A 78 -0.86 -9.59 -5.05
N SER A 79 0.20 -9.84 -4.28
CA SER A 79 1.30 -8.88 -4.15
C SER A 79 1.95 -8.46 -5.47
N GLU A 80 2.02 -9.35 -6.47
CA GLU A 80 2.53 -8.99 -7.80
C GLU A 80 1.57 -8.06 -8.56
N GLU A 81 0.26 -8.37 -8.56
CA GLU A 81 -0.75 -7.50 -9.16
C GLU A 81 -0.78 -6.11 -8.49
N VAL A 82 -0.56 -6.05 -7.16
CA VAL A 82 -0.48 -4.80 -6.39
C VAL A 82 0.72 -3.95 -6.82
N LYS A 83 1.86 -4.59 -7.10
CA LYS A 83 3.06 -3.92 -7.61
C LYS A 83 2.83 -3.42 -9.04
N GLU A 84 2.28 -4.25 -9.91
CA GLU A 84 1.95 -3.88 -11.29
C GLU A 84 0.93 -2.73 -11.34
N PHE A 85 -0.06 -2.73 -10.44
CA PHE A 85 -1.04 -1.66 -10.31
C PHE A 85 -0.40 -0.34 -9.85
N GLY A 86 0.74 -0.39 -9.15
CA GLY A 86 1.46 0.78 -8.62
C GLY A 86 1.13 1.13 -7.17
N LEU A 87 0.45 0.24 -6.43
CA LEU A 87 0.14 0.43 -5.01
C LEU A 87 1.37 0.21 -4.11
N ILE A 88 2.30 -0.64 -4.53
CA ILE A 88 3.60 -0.88 -3.88
C ILE A 88 4.73 -0.78 -4.89
N ASP A 89 5.96 -0.67 -4.40
CA ASP A 89 7.17 -0.64 -5.21
C ASP A 89 7.84 -2.02 -5.30
N GLU A 90 7.75 -2.83 -4.24
CA GLU A 90 8.49 -4.09 -4.12
C GLU A 90 7.72 -5.18 -3.36
N VAL A 91 7.85 -6.42 -3.82
CA VAL A 91 7.47 -7.63 -3.08
C VAL A 91 8.75 -8.21 -2.47
N ILE A 92 8.80 -8.35 -1.14
CA ILE A 92 9.99 -8.83 -0.43
C ILE A 92 9.77 -10.23 0.15
N GLU A 93 10.66 -11.17 -0.18
CA GLU A 93 10.66 -12.53 0.38
C GLU A 93 11.55 -12.66 1.62
N HIS A 94 12.65 -11.92 1.62
CA HIS A 94 13.65 -11.91 2.68
C HIS A 94 13.88 -10.49 3.17
N ARG A 95 14.38 -10.37 4.40
CA ARG A 95 14.82 -9.07 4.93
C ARG A 95 15.93 -8.53 4.00
N PRO A 96 15.79 -7.31 3.45
CA PRO A 96 16.86 -6.69 2.66
C PRO A 96 18.14 -6.57 3.48
N ILE A 97 19.27 -7.04 2.92
CA ILE A 97 20.58 -6.98 3.58
C ILE A 97 20.98 -5.52 3.87
N SER A 98 20.53 -4.57 3.05
CA SER A 98 20.73 -3.13 3.27
C SER A 98 20.12 -2.61 4.57
N LEU A 99 19.14 -3.30 5.17
CA LEU A 99 18.53 -2.95 6.45
C LEU A 99 19.20 -3.66 7.65
N VAL A 100 20.27 -4.42 7.43
CA VAL A 100 20.97 -5.20 8.47
C VAL A 100 22.08 -4.39 9.17
N THR A 101 22.47 -3.23 8.62
CA THR A 101 23.60 -2.42 9.12
C THR A 101 23.39 -1.88 10.55
N ASP A 102 22.14 -1.79 11.02
CA ASP A 102 21.84 -1.23 12.35
C ASP A 102 22.00 -2.25 13.48
N ALA A 103 22.05 -3.56 13.17
CA ALA A 103 22.05 -4.62 14.17
C ALA A 103 23.44 -5.17 14.54
N VAL A 104 24.45 -5.00 13.67
CA VAL A 104 25.75 -5.68 13.83
C VAL A 104 26.84 -4.76 14.44
N ALA A 105 26.56 -3.46 14.62
CA ALA A 105 27.50 -2.55 15.29
C ALA A 105 27.73 -2.84 16.79
N GLY A 106 27.01 -3.81 17.37
CA GLY A 106 27.09 -4.19 18.79
C GLY A 106 27.80 -5.51 19.12
N THR A 107 28.25 -6.30 18.14
CA THR A 107 28.96 -7.57 18.42
C THR A 107 30.35 -7.57 17.79
N GLY A 108 31.25 -6.81 18.39
CA GLY A 108 32.68 -6.96 18.16
C GLY A 108 33.21 -8.18 18.92
N GLY A 109 33.92 -9.06 18.21
CA GLY A 109 34.89 -9.98 18.79
C GLY A 109 34.72 -11.45 18.40
N ASN A 110 35.25 -11.86 17.24
CA ASN A 110 36.50 -12.63 17.22
C ASN A 110 37.07 -12.65 15.80
N LYS A 111 38.26 -12.06 15.60
CA LYS A 111 39.09 -12.35 14.43
C LYS A 111 39.82 -13.65 14.73
N GLU A 112 39.32 -14.78 14.25
CA GLU A 112 40.15 -15.98 14.15
C GLU A 112 40.94 -15.91 12.85
N LYS A 113 42.26 -15.94 13.04
CA LYS A 113 43.28 -16.05 12.00
C LYS A 113 43.16 -17.44 11.40
N GLU A 114 42.89 -17.54 10.11
CA GLU A 114 43.30 -18.72 9.34
C GLU A 114 44.76 -18.52 8.92
N GLU A 115 45.66 -19.03 9.75
CA GLU A 115 46.99 -19.46 9.33
C GLU A 115 46.79 -20.69 8.41
N VAL A 116 47.22 -20.58 7.16
CA VAL A 116 47.39 -21.75 6.29
C VAL A 116 48.86 -22.17 6.38
N PRO A 117 49.18 -23.37 6.91
CA PRO A 117 50.54 -23.88 6.90
C PRO A 117 50.84 -24.59 5.57
N ASN A 118 51.98 -24.21 4.97
CA ASN A 118 52.77 -24.80 3.88
C ASN A 118 52.06 -25.36 2.63
#